data_AF-A0A1L8CM26-F1
#
_entry.id   AF-A0A1L8CM26-F1
#
_cell.length_a   1.000
_cell.length_b   1.000
_cell.length_c   1.000
_cell.angle_alpha   90.00
_cell.angle_beta   90.00
_cell.angle_gamma   90.00
#
_symmetry.space_group_name_H-M   'P 1'
#
loop_
_entity.id
_entity.type
_entity.pdbx_description
1 polymer ?
#
loop_
_entity_poly.entity_id
_entity_poly.type
_entity_poly.pdbx_seq_one_letter_code
_entity_poly.pdbx_strand_id
1 'polypeptide(L)'
;MSRMFNPPHPGVLLKEDVLPSLGISVTDAASQLGVTRLTLSKIINGKSFISPDMALRLAAWQGMQMAYDLWQAEQQVPSEYCSAREI
;
A
#
# COMPACT_ATOMS: atom_id res chain seq x y z
N MET A 1 6.33 -7.93 -24.00
CA MET A 1 5.33 -7.32 -23.10
C MET A 1 4.23 -6.73 -23.97
N SER A 2 2.99 -7.18 -23.78
CA SER A 2 1.82 -6.69 -24.52
C SER A 2 1.58 -5.21 -24.18
N ARG A 3 1.62 -4.33 -25.19
CA ARG A 3 1.32 -2.91 -25.03
C ARG A 3 -0.19 -2.76 -24.79
N MET A 4 -0.60 -2.50 -23.56
CA MET A 4 -1.97 -2.07 -23.28
C MET A 4 -2.17 -0.68 -23.90
N PHE A 5 -3.18 -0.54 -24.75
CA PHE A 5 -3.65 0.77 -25.20
C PHE A 5 -4.44 1.37 -24.04
N ASN A 6 -3.92 2.44 -23.43
CA ASN A 6 -4.47 3.12 -22.24
C ASN A 6 -4.39 2.30 -20.92
N PRO A 7 -3.19 2.12 -20.34
CA PRO A 7 -3.07 1.52 -19.01
C PRO A 7 -3.82 2.38 -17.96
N PRO A 8 -4.50 1.77 -16.99
CA PRO A 8 -5.16 2.51 -15.92
C PRO A 8 -4.13 3.33 -15.12
N HIS A 9 -4.53 4.53 -14.71
CA HIS A 9 -3.67 5.41 -13.93
C HIS A 9 -3.29 4.72 -12.61
N PRO A 10 -2.00 4.67 -12.22
CA PRO A 10 -1.56 3.92 -11.04
C PRO A 10 -2.21 4.39 -9.74
N GLY A 11 -2.57 5.67 -9.67
CA GLY A 11 -3.34 6.21 -8.56
C GLY A 11 -4.75 5.59 -8.41
N VAL A 12 -5.40 5.19 -9.51
CA VAL A 12 -6.73 4.57 -9.46
C VAL A 12 -6.67 3.21 -8.77
N LEU A 13 -5.61 2.42 -9.03
CA LEU A 13 -5.38 1.14 -8.35
C LEU A 13 -5.25 1.28 -6.83
N LEU A 14 -4.63 2.38 -6.36
CA LEU A 14 -4.56 2.67 -4.92
C LEU A 14 -5.96 2.84 -4.31
N LYS A 15 -6.89 3.45 -5.04
CA LYS A 15 -8.27 3.67 -4.59
C LYS A 15 -9.10 2.39 -4.57
N GLU A 16 -8.96 1.59 -5.62
CA GLU A 16 -9.84 0.45 -5.90
C GLU A 16 -9.40 -0.79 -5.13
N ASP A 17 -8.09 -1.00 -4.98
CA ASP A 17 -7.54 -2.22 -4.40
C ASP A 17 -6.89 -1.95 -3.04
N VAL A 18 -5.96 -0.99 -2.96
CA VAL A 18 -5.08 -0.87 -1.78
C VAL A 18 -5.80 -0.31 -0.56
N LEU A 19 -6.46 0.85 -0.67
CA LEU A 19 -7.14 1.47 0.48
C LEU A 19 -8.27 0.59 1.05
N PRO A 20 -9.13 -0.05 0.23
CA PRO A 20 -10.15 -0.95 0.74
C PRO A 20 -9.59 -2.20 1.40
N SER A 21 -8.54 -2.82 0.85
CA SER A 21 -7.89 -3.99 1.45
C SER A 21 -7.27 -3.70 2.81
N LEU A 22 -6.78 -2.47 3.02
CA LEU A 22 -6.23 -2.03 4.29
C LEU A 22 -7.28 -1.50 5.27
N GLY A 23 -8.53 -1.29 4.82
CA GLY A 23 -9.61 -0.75 5.67
C GLY A 23 -9.37 0.68 6.16
N ILE A 24 -8.48 1.45 5.52
CA ILE A 24 -8.12 2.81 5.92
C ILE A 24 -8.82 3.87 5.08
N SER A 25 -9.11 5.02 5.68
CA SER A 25 -9.67 6.14 4.93
C SER A 25 -8.60 6.86 4.10
N VAL A 26 -9.03 7.60 3.07
CA VAL A 26 -8.14 8.48 2.30
C VAL A 26 -7.45 9.52 3.19
N THR A 27 -8.12 9.96 4.26
CA THR A 27 -7.54 10.93 5.21
C THR A 27 -6.42 10.29 6.02
N ASP A 28 -6.60 9.06 6.49
CA ASP A 28 -5.58 8.34 7.26
C ASP A 28 -4.38 8.00 6.39
N ALA A 29 -4.61 7.54 5.16
CA ALA A 29 -3.55 7.28 4.19
C ALA A 29 -2.76 8.56 3.88
N ALA A 30 -3.42 9.70 3.71
CA ALA A 30 -2.75 10.97 3.48
C ALA A 30 -1.88 11.38 4.69
N SER A 31 -2.38 11.17 5.91
CA SER A 31 -1.65 11.42 7.16
C SER A 31 -0.40 10.53 7.25
N GLN A 32 -0.53 9.22 6.99
CA GLN A 32 0.58 8.27 7.04
C GLN A 32 1.64 8.55 5.96
N LEU A 33 1.22 9.01 4.78
CA LEU A 33 2.13 9.42 3.70
C LEU A 33 2.76 10.81 3.92
N GLY A 34 2.28 11.57 4.92
CA GLY A 34 2.73 12.93 5.19
C GLY A 34 2.37 13.92 4.08
N VAL A 35 1.23 13.71 3.40
CA VAL A 35 0.74 14.58 2.32
C VAL A 35 -0.63 15.15 2.66
N THR A 36 -1.02 16.22 1.98
CA THR A 36 -2.39 16.73 2.13
C THR A 36 -3.39 15.73 1.56
N ARG A 37 -4.57 15.63 2.19
CA ARG A 37 -5.70 14.85 1.67
C ARG A 37 -6.04 15.23 0.23
N LEU A 38 -5.93 16.51 -0.14
CA LEU A 38 -6.17 16.99 -1.49
C LEU A 38 -5.17 16.41 -2.50
N THR A 39 -3.88 16.35 -2.14
CA THR A 39 -2.83 15.76 -2.98
C THR A 39 -3.12 14.29 -3.25
N LEU A 40 -3.38 13.51 -2.20
CA LEU A 40 -3.70 12.09 -2.35
C LEU A 40 -5.00 11.91 -3.14
N SER A 41 -6.03 12.73 -2.89
CA SER A 41 -7.30 12.70 -3.62
C SER A 41 -7.12 12.93 -5.13
N LYS A 42 -6.24 13.85 -5.54
CA LYS A 42 -5.95 14.08 -6.96
C LYS A 42 -5.29 12.87 -7.61
N ILE A 43 -4.34 12.24 -6.91
CA ILE A 43 -3.65 11.04 -7.41
C ILE A 43 -4.62 9.88 -7.56
N ILE A 44 -5.41 9.58 -6.51
CA ILE A 44 -6.30 8.41 -6.50
C ILE A 44 -7.47 8.51 -7.48
N ASN A 45 -7.80 9.73 -7.92
CA ASN A 45 -8.81 9.96 -8.96
C ASN A 45 -8.20 10.17 -10.35
N GLY A 46 -6.90 9.88 -10.53
CA GLY A 46 -6.22 10.00 -11.82
C GLY A 46 -6.05 11.42 -12.34
N LYS A 47 -6.19 12.43 -11.46
CA LYS A 47 -6.08 13.86 -11.79
C LYS A 47 -4.69 14.43 -11.57
N SER A 48 -3.74 13.63 -11.08
CA SER A 48 -2.34 14.01 -10.88
C SER A 48 -1.44 12.79 -11.05
N PHE A 49 -0.29 13.00 -11.69
CA PHE A 49 0.77 12.00 -11.75
C PHE A 49 1.36 11.73 -10.35
N ILE A 50 1.99 10.57 -10.20
CA ILE A 50 2.78 10.21 -9.02
C ILE A 50 4.20 10.72 -9.24
N SER A 51 4.63 11.69 -8.42
CA SER A 51 6.00 12.20 -8.47
C SER A 51 6.99 11.17 -7.90
N PRO A 52 8.29 11.25 -8.25
CA PRO A 52 9.31 10.37 -7.65
C PRO A 52 9.34 10.43 -6.11
N ASP A 53 9.18 11.62 -5.52
CA ASP A 53 9.06 11.80 -4.07
C ASP A 53 7.84 11.05 -3.51
N MET A 54 6.69 11.16 -4.18
CA MET A 54 5.48 10.44 -3.78
C MET A 54 5.62 8.93 -3.92
N ALA A 55 6.32 8.45 -4.95
CA ALA A 55 6.61 7.03 -5.12
C ALA A 55 7.48 6.48 -3.98
N LEU A 56 8.49 7.24 -3.52
CA LEU A 56 9.31 6.87 -2.37
C LEU A 56 8.48 6.81 -1.08
N ARG A 57 7.57 7.77 -0.87
CA ARG A 57 6.65 7.76 0.28
C ARG A 57 5.75 6.53 0.28
N LEU A 58 5.18 6.19 -0.89
CA LEU A 58 4.35 4.99 -1.05
C LEU A 58 5.13 3.71 -0.78
N ALA A 59 6.37 3.60 -1.29
CA ALA A 59 7.23 2.44 -1.04
C ALA A 59 7.59 2.29 0.44
N ALA A 60 7.95 3.39 1.11
CA ALA A 60 8.26 3.38 2.54
C ALA A 60 7.03 2.98 3.38
N TRP A 61 5.87 3.55 3.06
CA TRP A 61 4.61 3.22 3.72
C TRP A 61 4.22 1.76 3.53
N GLN A 62 4.34 1.22 2.31
CA GLN A 62 4.09 -0.20 2.03
C GLN A 62 5.05 -1.10 2.81
N GLY A 63 6.33 -0.73 2.93
CA GLY A 63 7.29 -1.46 3.76
C GLY A 63 6.90 -1.53 5.23
N MET A 64 6.37 -0.44 5.80
CA MET A 64 5.85 -0.42 7.17
C MET A 64 4.63 -1.32 7.32
N GLN A 65 3.70 -1.28 6.35
CA GLN A 65 2.51 -2.13 6.36
C GLN A 65 2.89 -3.61 6.31
N MET A 66 3.82 -4.00 5.42
CA MET A 66 4.29 -5.38 5.33
C MET A 66 4.96 -5.86 6.61
N ALA A 67 5.75 -5.01 7.27
CA ALA A 67 6.36 -5.35 8.55
C ALA A 67 5.30 -5.56 9.65
N TYR A 68 4.26 -4.73 9.67
CA TYR A 68 3.13 -4.89 10.57
C TYR A 68 2.37 -6.19 10.29
N ASP A 69 2.05 -6.47 9.02
CA ASP A 69 1.34 -7.67 8.62
C ASP A 69 2.13 -8.94 8.97
N LEU A 70 3.46 -8.93 8.76
CA LEU A 70 4.33 -10.03 9.14
C LEU A 70 4.31 -10.27 10.64
N TRP A 71 4.42 -9.22 11.45
CA TRP A 71 4.36 -9.33 12.90
C TRP A 71 2.99 -9.86 13.36
N GLN A 72 1.88 -9.37 12.80
CA GLN A 72 0.55 -9.89 13.12
C GLN A 72 0.42 -11.37 12.75
N ALA A 73 0.94 -11.76 11.59
CA ALA A 73 0.94 -13.14 11.14
C ALA A 73 1.73 -14.04 12.10
N GLU A 74 2.92 -13.62 12.55
CA GLU A 74 3.73 -14.32 13.56
C GLU A 74 2.96 -14.56 14.86
N GLN A 75 2.17 -13.59 15.31
CA GLN A 75 1.35 -13.72 16.52
C GLN A 75 0.15 -14.67 16.35
N GLN A 76 -0.31 -14.88 15.11
CA GLN A 76 -1.45 -15.75 14.79
C GLN A 76 -1.05 -17.19 14.47
N VAL A 77 0.24 -17.49 14.26
CA VAL A 77 0.70 -18.86 14.03
C VAL A 77 0.48 -19.67 15.32
N PRO A 78 -0.35 -20.73 15.31
CA PRO A 78 -0.38 -21.68 16.42
C PRO A 78 1.00 -22.34 16.54
N SER A 79 1.41 -22.69 17.76
CA SER A 79 2.69 -23.32 18.15
C SER A 79 3.18 -24.54 17.31
N GLU A 80 2.42 -24.99 16.33
CA GLU A 80 2.60 -26.23 15.58
C GLU A 80 3.72 -26.17 14.52
N TYR A 81 4.13 -24.97 14.09
CA TYR A 81 5.22 -24.79 13.11
C TYR A 81 6.63 -24.67 13.74
N CYS A 82 6.75 -24.76 15.07
CA CYS A 82 8.04 -24.66 15.78
C CYS A 82 8.95 -25.91 15.60
N SER A 83 8.46 -26.98 14.97
CA SER A 83 9.21 -28.23 14.74
C SER A 83 10.09 -28.25 13.48
N ALA A 84 9.90 -27.33 12.53
CA ALA A 84 10.57 -27.41 11.22
C ALA A 84 11.91 -26.64 11.12
N ARG A 85 12.50 -26.19 12.24
CA ARG A 85 13.74 -25.40 12.24
C ARG A 85 14.96 -26.12 12.83
N GLU A 86 14.86 -27.44 13.03
CA GLU A 86 15.96 -28.31 13.44
C GLU A 86 16.26 -29.36 12.37
N ILE A 87 16.84 -28.96 11.22
CA ILE A 87 17.64 -29.84 10.35
C ILE A 87 18.83 -29.03 9.81
#